data_AF-W1PUY9-F1
#
_entry.id   AF-W1PUY9-F1
#
_cell.length_a   1.000
_cell.length_b   1.000
_cell.length_c   1.000
_cell.angle_alpha   90.00
_cell.angle_beta   90.00
_cell.angle_gamma   90.00
#
_symmetry.space_group_name_H-M   'P 1'
#
loop_
_entity.id
_entity.type
_entity.pdbx_description
1 polymer ?
#
loop_
_entity_poly.entity_id
_entity_poly.type
_entity_poly.pdbx_seq_one_letter_code
_entity_poly.pdbx_strand_id
1 'polypeptide(L)'
;MYQQESNVEEIVPNLSRSASIASYGRIDPFLSKPKSQQMTLKGMIKGTKNILGRYVGKWFYDKGIPFDAANSLYFSPIVSAIQRAEPGVKPPTAYELSGPILDEEVEELTKWIEEYKQSWPRIGITLMSDGWLNKVSKNEFLNFLAYSPKGTAVLSSKDASRTKKDANFYVRLYDHIVEEVGDKHVVQFITDNARACVFAGSKLIEKMKHLVWTPCAAHNIDLMLEEIGEIKIVKETLEEARCLKEIVYL
;
A
#
# COMPACT_ATOMS: atom_id res chain seq x y z
N MET A 1 25.94 -12.10 -69.27
CA MET A 1 26.31 -10.69 -69.54
C MET A 1 26.01 -9.92 -68.25
N TYR A 2 27.08 -9.62 -67.50
CA TYR A 2 27.17 -8.94 -66.17
C TYR A 2 26.37 -9.61 -65.03
N GLN A 3 26.92 -10.43 -64.12
CA GLN A 3 28.17 -10.40 -63.34
C GLN A 3 28.35 -9.12 -62.50
N GLN A 4 28.10 -9.24 -61.19
CA GLN A 4 29.00 -8.72 -60.17
C GLN A 4 28.93 -9.56 -58.87
N GLU A 5 30.06 -10.19 -58.59
CA GLU A 5 30.49 -10.91 -57.39
C GLU A 5 30.70 -9.92 -56.22
N SER A 6 30.23 -10.25 -55.02
CA SER A 6 30.98 -10.76 -53.84
C SER A 6 31.54 -9.68 -52.91
N ASN A 7 31.14 -9.71 -51.64
CA ASN A 7 32.07 -10.17 -50.60
C ASN A 7 31.36 -10.45 -49.28
N VAL A 8 31.52 -11.70 -48.87
CA VAL A 8 31.33 -12.25 -47.53
C VAL A 8 32.50 -11.74 -46.69
N GLU A 9 32.25 -11.22 -45.49
CA GLU A 9 33.20 -11.35 -44.40
C GLU A 9 32.47 -11.41 -43.05
N GLU A 10 32.57 -12.61 -42.50
CA GLU A 10 32.13 -13.09 -41.21
C GLU A 10 33.17 -12.68 -40.16
N ILE A 11 32.80 -11.91 -39.12
CA ILE A 11 33.66 -11.74 -37.94
C ILE A 11 32.80 -11.72 -36.66
N VAL A 12 32.69 -12.89 -36.05
CA VAL A 12 32.67 -13.13 -34.60
C VAL A 12 33.83 -14.13 -34.38
N PRO A 13 34.69 -14.09 -33.34
CA PRO A 13 34.39 -13.68 -31.97
C PRO A 13 35.53 -12.91 -31.25
N ASN A 14 35.24 -12.37 -30.06
CA ASN A 14 36.07 -12.59 -28.86
C ASN A 14 35.43 -11.98 -27.62
N LEU A 15 34.81 -12.87 -26.83
CA LEU A 15 34.42 -12.60 -25.44
C LEU A 15 35.69 -12.69 -24.59
N SER A 16 36.23 -11.55 -24.12
CA SER A 16 37.20 -11.53 -23.04
C SER A 16 36.54 -11.04 -21.75
N ARG A 17 36.76 -11.81 -20.69
CA ARG A 17 36.29 -11.61 -19.32
C ARG A 17 36.83 -10.30 -18.72
N SER A 18 36.00 -9.77 -17.81
CA SER A 18 36.32 -8.94 -16.64
C SER A 18 36.93 -7.56 -16.86
N ALA A 19 36.11 -6.53 -16.65
CA ALA A 19 36.54 -5.25 -16.09
C ALA A 19 35.52 -4.77 -15.06
N SER A 20 36.00 -4.49 -13.85
CA SER A 20 35.25 -3.95 -12.72
C SER A 20 34.61 -2.60 -13.06
N ILE A 21 33.33 -2.43 -12.71
CA ILE A 21 32.69 -1.11 -12.73
C ILE A 21 33.13 -0.41 -11.45
N ALA A 22 34.24 0.31 -11.52
CA ALA A 22 34.57 1.34 -10.55
C ALA A 22 33.58 2.48 -10.72
N SER A 23 32.70 2.67 -9.73
CA SER A 23 31.80 3.82 -9.62
C SER A 23 32.62 5.10 -9.40
N TYR A 24 32.97 5.78 -10.48
CA TYR A 24 33.48 7.15 -10.39
C TYR A 24 32.34 8.07 -9.93
N GLY A 25 32.38 8.43 -8.64
CA GLY A 25 31.49 9.39 -8.02
C GLY A 25 31.59 10.75 -8.70
N ARG A 26 30.58 11.08 -9.52
CA ARG A 26 30.37 12.45 -9.98
C ARG A 26 29.79 13.24 -8.81
N ILE A 27 30.65 13.89 -8.03
CA ILE A 27 30.21 14.83 -6.99
C ILE A 27 29.38 15.92 -7.67
N ASP A 28 28.13 16.08 -7.20
CA ASP A 28 27.19 17.08 -7.71
C ASP A 28 27.85 18.47 -7.66
N PRO A 29 27.99 19.20 -8.80
CA PRO A 29 28.63 20.52 -8.85
C PRO A 29 28.08 21.53 -7.84
N PHE A 30 26.87 21.31 -7.31
CA PHE A 30 26.21 22.19 -6.34
C PHE A 30 26.49 21.87 -4.88
N LEU A 31 27.26 20.83 -4.56
CA LEU A 31 27.86 20.68 -3.22
C LEU A 31 28.98 21.72 -2.97
N SER A 32 29.33 22.52 -3.98
CA SER A 32 30.26 23.64 -3.88
C SER A 32 29.53 24.98 -3.64
N LYS A 33 30.08 25.84 -2.78
CA LYS A 33 29.46 27.11 -2.36
C LYS A 33 29.29 28.09 -3.54
N PRO A 34 28.16 28.81 -3.67
CA PRO A 34 27.96 29.81 -4.72
C PRO A 34 28.75 31.11 -4.47
N LYS A 35 29.22 31.76 -5.55
CA LYS A 35 29.85 33.10 -5.55
C LYS A 35 28.78 34.21 -5.42
N SER A 36 29.09 35.29 -4.71
CA SER A 36 28.16 36.38 -4.41
C SER A 36 27.89 37.31 -5.62
N GLN A 37 26.62 37.53 -5.92
CA GLN A 37 26.11 38.59 -6.80
C GLN A 37 24.88 39.23 -6.16
N GLN A 38 24.72 40.55 -6.26
CA GLN A 38 23.53 41.27 -5.77
C GLN A 38 22.29 40.87 -6.59
N MET A 39 21.27 40.33 -5.92
CA MET A 39 19.99 39.93 -6.51
C MET A 39 18.83 40.66 -5.83
N THR A 40 17.76 40.93 -6.58
CA THR A 40 16.50 41.47 -6.05
C THR A 40 15.80 40.44 -5.15
N LEU A 41 14.99 40.89 -4.18
CA LEU A 41 14.24 40.00 -3.26
C LEU A 41 13.38 38.96 -4.02
N LYS A 42 12.69 39.38 -5.09
CA LYS A 42 11.94 38.48 -5.98
C LYS A 42 12.85 37.46 -6.66
N GLY A 43 14.05 37.88 -7.09
CA GLY A 43 15.07 37.01 -7.65
C GLY A 43 15.57 35.98 -6.64
N MET A 44 15.81 36.39 -5.38
CA MET A 44 16.23 35.50 -4.30
C MET A 44 15.16 34.44 -4.00
N ILE A 45 13.89 34.84 -3.86
CA ILE A 45 12.79 33.91 -3.61
C ILE A 45 12.65 32.89 -4.76
N LYS A 46 12.75 33.35 -6.01
CA LYS A 46 12.73 32.47 -7.19
C LYS A 46 13.92 31.52 -7.21
N GLY A 47 15.12 32.01 -6.88
CA GLY A 47 16.34 31.21 -6.77
C GLY A 47 16.23 30.12 -5.70
N THR A 48 15.77 30.48 -4.50
CA THR A 48 15.57 29.53 -3.39
C THR A 48 14.49 28.49 -3.71
N LYS A 49 13.38 28.91 -4.32
CA LYS A 49 12.33 27.99 -4.80
C LYS A 49 12.88 26.98 -5.82
N ASN A 50 13.75 27.44 -6.73
CA ASN A 50 14.38 26.58 -7.72
C ASN A 50 15.36 25.56 -7.09
N ILE A 51 16.10 25.96 -6.06
CA ILE A 51 17.04 25.08 -5.35
C ILE A 51 16.28 24.02 -4.55
N LEU A 52 15.28 24.43 -3.76
CA LEU A 52 14.43 23.53 -3.00
C LEU A 52 13.77 22.50 -3.92
N GLY A 53 13.11 22.96 -4.99
CA GLY A 53 12.47 22.09 -5.97
C GLY A 53 13.44 21.11 -6.62
N ARG A 54 14.69 21.51 -6.87
CA ARG A 54 15.72 20.63 -7.43
C ARG A 54 16.11 19.50 -6.48
N TYR A 55 16.36 19.79 -5.20
CA TYR A 55 16.77 18.75 -4.25
C TYR A 55 15.61 17.82 -3.87
N VAL A 56 14.41 18.37 -3.67
CA VAL A 56 13.18 17.58 -3.52
C VAL A 56 12.98 16.67 -4.74
N GLY A 57 13.07 17.21 -5.95
CA GLY A 57 12.93 16.44 -7.19
C GLY A 57 13.96 15.30 -7.28
N LYS A 58 15.25 15.60 -7.02
CA LYS A 58 16.30 14.56 -6.99
C LYS A 58 16.00 13.44 -6.00
N TRP A 59 15.48 13.77 -4.81
CA TRP A 59 15.10 12.77 -3.82
C TRP A 59 13.91 11.92 -4.28
N PHE A 60 12.89 12.52 -4.90
CA PHE A 60 11.75 11.80 -5.48
C PHE A 60 12.21 10.81 -6.56
N TYR A 61 13.11 11.23 -7.46
CA TYR A 61 13.61 10.38 -8.54
C TYR A 61 14.50 9.25 -8.02
N ASP A 62 15.41 9.55 -7.09
CA ASP A 62 16.33 8.57 -6.49
C ASP A 62 15.58 7.48 -5.70
N LYS A 63 14.51 7.85 -4.98
CA LYS A 63 13.73 6.92 -4.16
C LYS A 63 12.48 6.36 -4.85
N GLY A 64 12.24 6.72 -6.11
CA GLY A 64 11.06 6.26 -6.85
C GLY A 64 9.74 6.69 -6.18
N ILE A 65 9.72 7.86 -5.54
CA ILE A 65 8.54 8.35 -4.83
C ILE A 65 7.49 8.80 -5.86
N PRO A 66 6.25 8.30 -5.81
CA PRO A 66 5.17 8.77 -6.67
C PRO A 66 4.99 10.28 -6.52
N PHE A 67 4.79 11.00 -7.62
CA PHE A 67 4.63 12.46 -7.57
C PHE A 67 3.43 12.93 -6.74
N ASP A 68 2.41 12.08 -6.60
CA ASP A 68 1.27 12.33 -5.72
C ASP A 68 1.66 12.46 -4.24
N ALA A 69 2.81 11.93 -3.80
CA ALA A 69 3.31 12.13 -2.44
C ALA A 69 3.50 13.62 -2.09
N ALA A 70 3.70 14.50 -3.08
CA ALA A 70 3.77 15.95 -2.88
C ALA A 70 2.41 16.57 -2.49
N ASN A 71 1.30 15.87 -2.72
CA ASN A 71 -0.06 16.27 -2.32
C ASN A 71 -0.41 15.79 -0.90
N SER A 72 0.47 15.07 -0.22
CA SER A 72 0.28 14.66 1.17
C SER A 72 0.06 15.87 2.08
N LEU A 73 -0.88 15.75 3.03
CA LEU A 73 -1.14 16.75 4.06
C LEU A 73 0.11 17.09 4.88
N TYR A 74 1.08 16.17 4.94
CA TYR A 74 2.34 16.33 5.67
C TYR A 74 3.46 16.95 4.84
N PHE A 75 3.32 17.07 3.51
CA PHE A 75 4.39 17.55 2.64
C PHE A 75 4.69 19.05 2.84
N SER A 76 3.66 19.89 2.97
CA SER A 76 3.86 21.32 3.30
C SER A 76 4.39 21.52 4.73
N PRO A 77 3.86 20.82 5.76
CA PRO A 77 4.43 20.83 7.11
C PRO A 77 5.91 20.45 7.20
N ILE A 78 6.37 19.39 6.52
CA ILE A 78 7.80 19.00 6.57
C ILE A 78 8.69 20.08 5.96
N VAL A 79 8.30 20.67 4.83
CA VAL A 79 9.05 21.79 4.22
C VAL A 79 9.11 22.98 5.18
N SER A 80 8.00 23.29 5.83
CA SER A 80 7.92 24.39 6.80
C SER A 80 8.77 24.13 8.05
N ALA A 81 8.81 22.87 8.53
CA ALA A 81 9.65 22.47 9.64
C ALA A 81 11.14 22.59 9.30
N ILE A 82 11.55 22.14 8.11
CA ILE A 82 12.93 22.28 7.61
C ILE A 82 13.33 23.75 7.51
N GLN A 83 12.43 24.63 7.04
CA GLN A 83 12.71 26.07 6.94
C GLN A 83 12.89 26.75 8.30
N ARG A 84 12.25 26.25 9.36
CA ARG A 84 12.36 26.77 10.72
C ARG A 84 13.50 26.15 11.52
N ALA A 85 14.08 25.05 11.06
CA ALA A 85 15.13 24.35 11.78
C ALA A 85 16.40 25.21 11.89
N GLU A 86 17.00 25.24 13.07
CA GLU A 86 18.23 26.00 13.32
C GLU A 86 19.46 25.32 12.67
N PRO A 87 20.50 26.11 12.33
CA PRO A 87 21.75 25.54 11.85
C PRO A 87 22.32 24.50 12.82
N GLY A 88 22.51 23.27 12.34
CA GLY A 88 23.02 22.16 13.14
C GLY A 88 21.98 21.09 13.49
N VAL A 89 20.68 21.38 13.30
CA VAL A 89 19.63 20.35 13.35
C VAL A 89 19.83 19.40 12.17
N LYS A 90 20.00 18.11 12.48
CA LYS A 90 20.19 17.06 11.48
C LYS A 90 18.83 16.46 11.10
N PRO A 91 18.62 16.07 9.83
CA PRO A 91 17.47 15.26 9.48
C PRO A 91 17.51 13.91 10.23
N PRO A 92 16.34 13.30 10.49
CA PRO A 92 16.29 12.02 11.17
C PRO A 92 16.97 10.93 10.34
N THR A 93 17.65 10.03 11.03
CA THR A 93 18.29 8.85 10.45
C THR A 93 17.24 7.77 10.16
N ALA A 94 17.62 6.78 9.33
CA ALA A 94 16.76 5.62 9.07
C ALA A 94 16.39 4.88 10.36
N TYR A 95 17.32 4.76 11.31
CA TYR A 95 17.07 4.14 12.62
C TYR A 95 16.04 4.93 13.45
N GLU A 96 16.19 6.26 13.51
CA GLU A 96 15.24 7.10 14.23
C GLU A 96 13.84 7.03 13.63
N LEU A 97 13.74 7.04 12.30
CA LEU A 97 12.47 6.89 11.57
C LEU A 97 11.81 5.52 11.79
N SER A 98 12.60 4.43 11.80
CA SER A 98 12.07 3.07 11.97
C SER A 98 11.93 2.60 13.41
N GLY A 99 12.35 3.42 14.38
CA GLY A 99 12.33 3.12 15.80
C GLY A 99 11.58 4.20 16.57
N PRO A 100 12.28 5.09 17.29
CA PRO A 100 11.65 6.01 18.24
C PRO A 100 10.54 6.88 17.64
N ILE A 101 10.70 7.40 16.41
CA ILE A 101 9.67 8.23 15.77
C ILE A 101 8.44 7.38 15.42
N LEU A 102 8.65 6.16 14.92
CA LEU A 102 7.56 5.23 14.65
C LEU A 102 6.85 4.80 15.93
N ASP A 103 7.61 4.58 17.01
CA ASP A 103 7.06 4.22 18.32
C ASP A 103 6.15 5.33 18.87
N GLU A 104 6.55 6.60 18.72
CA GLU A 104 5.73 7.76 19.10
C GLU A 104 4.40 7.81 18.31
N GLU A 105 4.45 7.64 16.99
CA GLU A 105 3.23 7.61 16.15
C GLU A 105 2.32 6.42 16.49
N VAL A 106 2.91 5.26 16.82
CA VAL A 106 2.16 4.08 17.28
C VAL A 106 1.50 4.36 18.63
N GLU A 107 2.17 5.06 19.54
CA GLU A 107 1.61 5.43 20.85
C GLU A 107 0.43 6.39 20.68
N GLU A 108 0.56 7.41 19.83
CA GLU A 108 -0.54 8.35 19.51
C GLU A 108 -1.74 7.62 18.90
N LEU A 109 -1.51 6.75 17.92
CA LEU A 109 -2.57 5.95 17.31
C LEU A 109 -3.22 5.02 18.32
N THR A 110 -2.44 4.40 19.21
CA THR A 110 -2.95 3.54 20.27
C THR A 110 -3.87 4.31 21.22
N LYS A 111 -3.48 5.53 21.62
CA LYS A 111 -4.35 6.40 22.43
C LYS A 111 -5.67 6.69 21.74
N TRP A 112 -5.62 7.03 20.45
CA TRP A 112 -6.83 7.25 19.66
C TRP A 112 -7.72 6.01 19.58
N ILE A 113 -7.14 4.81 19.41
CA ILE A 113 -7.88 3.54 19.42
C ILE A 113 -8.56 3.30 20.77
N GLU A 114 -7.89 3.59 21.89
CA GLU A 114 -8.50 3.44 23.22
C GLU A 114 -9.66 4.43 23.43
N GLU A 115 -9.53 5.68 22.99
CA GLU A 115 -10.64 6.65 23.00
C GLU A 115 -11.80 6.21 22.09
N TYR A 116 -11.48 5.62 20.94
CA TYR A 116 -12.46 5.02 20.03
C TYR A 116 -13.22 3.88 20.72
N LYS A 117 -12.51 2.97 21.40
CA LYS A 117 -13.07 1.84 22.17
C LYS A 117 -14.02 2.27 23.27
N GLN A 118 -13.75 3.39 23.96
CA GLN A 118 -14.64 3.92 24.99
C GLN A 118 -16.05 4.25 24.46
N SER A 119 -16.21 4.46 23.15
CA SER A 119 -17.52 4.73 22.55
C SER A 119 -18.35 3.48 22.24
N TRP A 120 -17.71 2.30 22.19
CA TRP A 120 -18.33 1.05 21.77
C TRP A 120 -19.53 0.62 22.63
N PRO A 121 -19.53 0.76 23.98
CA PRO A 121 -20.69 0.36 24.79
C PRO A 121 -21.97 1.15 24.49
N ARG A 122 -21.84 2.38 23.96
CA ARG A 122 -22.98 3.26 23.68
C ARG A 122 -23.45 3.18 22.23
N ILE A 123 -22.52 3.08 21.29
CA ILE A 123 -22.80 3.18 19.85
C ILE A 123 -22.85 1.79 19.20
N GLY A 124 -22.12 0.83 19.76
CA GLY A 124 -21.79 -0.43 19.10
C GLY A 124 -20.84 -0.23 17.93
N ILE A 125 -20.40 -1.35 17.35
CA ILE A 125 -19.56 -1.36 16.15
C ILE A 125 -20.05 -2.40 15.14
N THR A 126 -19.68 -2.15 13.88
CA THR A 126 -19.65 -3.16 12.84
C THR A 126 -18.23 -3.73 12.76
N LEU A 127 -18.09 -5.03 13.03
CA LEU A 127 -16.86 -5.76 12.80
C LEU A 127 -16.80 -6.21 11.34
N MET A 128 -15.64 -6.13 10.71
CA MET A 128 -15.45 -6.53 9.31
C MET A 128 -14.24 -7.46 9.21
N SER A 129 -14.37 -8.52 8.43
CA SER A 129 -13.28 -9.44 8.09
C SER A 129 -13.06 -9.44 6.58
N ASP A 130 -11.82 -9.21 6.18
CA ASP A 130 -11.38 -9.23 4.79
C ASP A 130 -10.17 -10.17 4.62
N GLY A 131 -10.24 -11.05 3.64
CA GLY A 131 -9.19 -12.02 3.34
C GLY A 131 -8.44 -11.69 2.06
N TRP A 132 -7.12 -11.50 2.15
CA TRP A 132 -6.28 -11.21 1.00
C TRP A 132 -5.23 -12.29 0.75
N LEU A 133 -5.19 -12.82 -0.48
CA LEU A 133 -4.16 -13.74 -0.95
C LEU A 133 -3.24 -13.03 -1.95
N ASN A 134 -1.97 -12.93 -1.59
CA ASN A 134 -0.93 -12.57 -2.53
C ASN A 134 -0.60 -13.79 -3.42
N LYS A 135 -0.98 -13.74 -4.69
CA LYS A 135 -0.74 -14.84 -5.64
C LYS A 135 0.75 -15.12 -5.89
N VAL A 136 1.62 -14.12 -5.73
CA VAL A 136 3.06 -14.23 -6.01
C VAL A 136 3.79 -14.84 -4.82
N SER A 137 3.67 -14.24 -3.64
CA SER A 137 4.34 -14.76 -2.43
C SER A 137 3.61 -15.95 -1.81
N LYS A 138 2.35 -16.18 -2.22
CA LYS A 138 1.41 -17.12 -1.59
C LYS A 138 1.12 -16.78 -0.13
N ASN A 139 1.37 -15.54 0.28
CA ASN A 139 1.01 -15.09 1.62
C ASN A 139 -0.48 -14.76 1.67
N GLU A 140 -1.12 -15.13 2.76
CA GLU A 140 -2.53 -14.92 2.99
C GLU A 140 -2.73 -14.22 4.33
N PHE A 141 -3.49 -13.14 4.32
CA PHE A 141 -3.76 -12.34 5.50
C PHE A 141 -5.26 -12.21 5.71
N LEU A 142 -5.66 -12.26 6.98
CA LEU A 142 -7.03 -12.00 7.41
C LEU A 142 -7.03 -10.74 8.25
N ASN A 143 -7.62 -9.69 7.72
CA ASN A 143 -7.71 -8.39 8.36
C ASN A 143 -9.03 -8.25 9.09
N PHE A 144 -8.98 -7.66 10.29
CA PHE A 144 -10.15 -7.35 11.10
C PHE A 144 -10.23 -5.85 11.34
N LEU A 145 -11.38 -5.26 11.02
CA LEU A 145 -11.61 -3.83 11.16
C LEU A 145 -12.87 -3.58 12.00
N ALA A 146 -12.82 -2.56 12.84
CA ALA A 146 -13.96 -2.06 13.60
C ALA A 146 -14.43 -0.74 13.01
N TYR A 147 -15.67 -0.69 12.56
CA TYR A 147 -16.33 0.52 12.09
C TYR A 147 -17.38 1.02 13.08
N SER A 148 -17.45 2.34 13.24
CA SER A 148 -18.56 3.05 13.86
C SER A 148 -18.65 4.48 13.27
N PRO A 149 -19.69 5.26 13.60
CA PRO A 149 -19.77 6.66 13.19
C PRO A 149 -18.58 7.54 13.60
N LYS A 150 -17.74 7.11 14.56
CA LYS A 150 -16.50 7.82 14.92
C LYS A 150 -15.32 7.53 14.00
N GLY A 151 -15.41 6.53 13.13
CA GLY A 151 -14.38 6.16 12.18
C GLY A 151 -14.18 4.64 12.08
N THR A 152 -13.09 4.25 11.41
CA THR A 152 -12.68 2.86 11.22
C THR A 152 -11.30 2.65 11.81
N ALA A 153 -11.12 1.58 12.58
CA ALA A 153 -9.83 1.16 13.09
C ALA A 153 -9.49 -0.25 12.61
N VAL A 154 -8.24 -0.49 12.22
CA VAL A 154 -7.73 -1.85 12.05
C VAL A 154 -7.49 -2.41 13.46
N LEU A 155 -8.10 -3.55 13.76
CA LEU A 155 -7.93 -4.23 15.03
C LEU A 155 -6.74 -5.19 15.00
N SER A 156 -6.68 -6.02 13.96
CA SER A 156 -5.60 -6.98 13.78
C SER A 156 -5.49 -7.45 12.33
N SER A 157 -4.32 -7.97 11.99
CA SER A 157 -4.08 -8.72 10.76
C SER A 157 -3.42 -10.04 11.13
N LYS A 158 -3.97 -11.15 10.65
CA LYS A 158 -3.48 -12.50 10.96
C LYS A 158 -2.95 -13.16 9.71
N ASP A 159 -1.69 -13.59 9.76
CA ASP A 159 -1.11 -14.45 8.71
C ASP A 159 -1.75 -15.84 8.77
N ALA A 160 -2.39 -16.23 7.66
CA ALA A 160 -3.06 -17.50 7.46
C ALA A 160 -2.39 -18.35 6.35
N SER A 161 -1.22 -17.94 5.84
CA SER A 161 -0.56 -18.53 4.67
C SER A 161 -0.26 -20.03 4.78
N ARG A 162 -0.06 -20.52 6.02
CA ARG A 162 0.28 -21.93 6.31
C ARG A 162 -0.85 -22.68 7.00
N THR A 163 -2.03 -22.07 7.09
CA THR A 163 -3.15 -22.62 7.84
C THR A 163 -4.21 -23.13 6.88
N LYS A 164 -4.71 -24.34 7.13
CA LYS A 164 -5.87 -24.84 6.38
C LYS A 164 -7.10 -24.06 6.82
N LYS A 165 -7.62 -23.22 5.91
CA LYS A 165 -8.79 -22.36 6.12
C LYS A 165 -10.10 -23.09 5.84
N ASP A 166 -10.35 -24.16 6.58
CA ASP A 166 -11.65 -24.83 6.54
C ASP A 166 -12.71 -24.05 7.31
N ALA A 167 -13.96 -24.50 7.24
CA ALA A 167 -15.08 -23.83 7.89
C ALA A 167 -14.88 -23.71 9.42
N ASN A 168 -14.28 -24.72 10.05
CA ASN A 168 -14.05 -24.73 11.50
C ASN A 168 -12.96 -23.73 11.91
N PHE A 169 -11.96 -23.50 11.06
CA PHE A 169 -10.98 -22.44 11.27
C PHE A 169 -11.66 -21.08 11.38
N TYR A 170 -12.52 -20.72 10.43
CA TYR A 170 -13.23 -19.43 10.47
C TYR A 170 -14.20 -19.32 11.64
N VAL A 171 -14.92 -20.39 12.00
CA VAL A 171 -15.79 -20.37 13.20
C VAL A 171 -14.99 -20.00 14.45
N ARG A 172 -13.87 -20.68 14.71
CA ARG A 172 -13.03 -20.39 15.88
C ARG A 172 -12.42 -19.00 15.82
N LEU A 173 -12.01 -18.57 14.63
CA LEU A 173 -11.40 -17.26 14.44
C LEU A 173 -12.40 -16.12 14.68
N TYR A 174 -13.63 -16.26 14.16
CA TYR A 174 -14.70 -15.28 14.32
C TYR A 174 -15.23 -15.24 15.75
N ASP A 175 -15.36 -16.39 16.40
CA ASP A 175 -15.65 -16.46 17.83
C ASP A 175 -14.60 -15.69 18.65
N HIS A 176 -13.32 -15.98 18.41
CA HIS A 176 -12.24 -15.39 19.17
C HIS A 176 -12.13 -13.87 18.98
N ILE A 177 -12.28 -13.34 17.75
CA ILE A 177 -12.21 -11.89 17.52
C ILE A 177 -13.41 -11.15 18.12
N VAL A 178 -14.60 -11.76 18.13
CA VAL A 178 -15.77 -11.17 18.78
C VAL A 178 -15.62 -11.18 20.30
N GLU A 179 -15.04 -12.25 20.86
CA GLU A 179 -14.71 -12.33 22.29
C GLU A 179 -13.65 -11.29 22.69
N GLU A 180 -12.62 -11.08 21.85
CA GLU A 180 -11.56 -10.07 22.07
C GLU A 180 -12.12 -8.63 22.09
N VAL A 181 -13.07 -8.34 21.19
CA VAL A 181 -13.75 -7.05 21.12
C VAL A 181 -14.78 -6.86 22.26
N GLY A 182 -15.34 -7.97 22.74
CA GLY A 182 -16.52 -8.00 23.60
C GLY A 182 -17.80 -8.07 22.77
N ASP A 183 -18.48 -9.21 22.85
CA ASP A 183 -19.69 -9.53 22.10
C ASP A 183 -20.78 -8.46 22.21
N LYS A 184 -20.95 -7.85 23.40
CA LYS A 184 -21.93 -6.78 23.66
C LYS A 184 -21.69 -5.51 22.85
N HIS A 185 -20.47 -5.30 22.36
CA HIS A 185 -20.11 -4.15 21.56
C HIS A 185 -20.39 -4.36 20.07
N VAL A 186 -20.49 -5.61 19.61
CA VAL A 186 -20.63 -5.94 18.19
C VAL A 186 -22.10 -6.03 17.83
N VAL A 187 -22.56 -5.10 17.00
CA VAL A 187 -23.94 -5.07 16.49
C VAL A 187 -24.04 -5.84 15.16
N GLN A 188 -23.00 -5.73 14.33
CA GLN A 188 -22.94 -6.37 13.03
C GLN A 188 -21.57 -6.98 12.78
N PHE A 189 -21.53 -8.11 12.09
CA PHE A 189 -20.30 -8.66 11.52
C PHE A 189 -20.44 -8.86 10.00
N ILE A 190 -19.58 -8.18 9.25
CA ILE A 190 -19.44 -8.32 7.79
C ILE A 190 -18.26 -9.23 7.46
N THR A 191 -18.46 -10.20 6.59
CA THR A 191 -17.40 -11.09 6.08
C THR A 191 -17.53 -11.27 4.58
N ASP A 192 -16.52 -11.79 3.91
CA ASP A 192 -16.65 -12.22 2.52
C ASP A 192 -17.75 -13.27 2.33
N ASN A 193 -18.24 -13.38 1.09
CA ASN A 193 -19.28 -14.33 0.67
C ASN A 193 -18.70 -15.71 0.29
N ALA A 194 -17.43 -15.98 0.61
CA ALA A 194 -16.86 -17.29 0.44
C ALA A 194 -17.59 -18.33 1.32
N ARG A 195 -17.79 -19.55 0.80
CA ARG A 195 -18.58 -20.61 1.48
C ARG A 195 -18.21 -20.84 2.94
N ALA A 196 -16.91 -20.82 3.26
CA ALA A 196 -16.44 -21.01 4.63
C ALA A 196 -16.80 -19.83 5.56
N CYS A 197 -16.73 -18.59 5.06
CA CYS A 197 -17.12 -17.39 5.79
C CYS A 197 -18.63 -17.37 6.04
N VAL A 198 -19.45 -17.71 5.04
CA VAL A 198 -20.91 -17.81 5.16
C VAL A 198 -21.33 -18.85 6.22
N PHE A 199 -20.68 -20.02 6.21
CA PHE A 199 -20.92 -21.03 7.23
C PHE A 199 -20.54 -20.51 8.63
N ALA A 200 -19.37 -19.88 8.77
CA ALA A 200 -18.92 -19.35 10.05
C ALA A 200 -19.79 -18.21 10.57
N GLY A 201 -20.21 -17.28 9.71
CA GLY A 201 -21.15 -16.22 10.04
C GLY A 201 -22.52 -16.75 10.49
N SER A 202 -23.00 -17.81 9.84
CA SER A 202 -24.24 -18.49 10.23
C SER A 202 -24.13 -19.13 11.63
N LYS A 203 -22.99 -19.76 11.94
CA LYS A 203 -22.72 -20.31 13.28
C LYS A 203 -22.61 -19.22 14.34
N LEU A 204 -22.06 -18.06 13.98
CA LEU A 204 -21.93 -16.94 14.90
C LEU A 204 -23.30 -16.39 15.33
N ILE A 205 -24.25 -16.19 14.40
CA ILE A 205 -25.62 -15.75 14.74
C ILE A 205 -26.44 -16.85 15.43
N GLU A 206 -26.06 -18.12 15.28
CA GLU A 206 -26.63 -19.21 16.08
C GLU A 206 -26.23 -19.07 17.55
N LYS A 207 -24.96 -18.74 17.83
CA LYS A 207 -24.39 -18.58 19.17
C LYS A 207 -24.75 -17.24 19.82
N MET A 208 -24.73 -16.14 19.05
CA MET A 208 -24.88 -14.76 19.52
C MET A 208 -26.11 -14.12 18.87
N LYS A 209 -27.28 -14.26 19.50
CA LYS A 209 -28.58 -13.87 18.92
C LYS A 209 -28.77 -12.37 18.71
N HIS A 210 -27.99 -11.52 19.39
CA HIS A 210 -28.04 -10.07 19.25
C HIS A 210 -27.23 -9.54 18.05
N LEU A 211 -26.34 -10.36 17.50
CA LEU A 211 -25.46 -9.99 16.40
C LEU A 211 -26.12 -10.26 15.05
N VAL A 212 -25.99 -9.32 14.13
CA VAL A 212 -26.40 -9.50 12.73
C VAL A 212 -25.17 -9.82 11.88
N TRP A 213 -25.21 -10.91 11.13
CA TRP A 213 -24.18 -11.22 10.14
C TRP A 213 -24.66 -10.88 8.73
N THR A 214 -23.79 -10.28 7.91
CA THR A 214 -24.08 -9.98 6.50
C THR A 214 -22.86 -10.23 5.62
N PRO A 215 -23.02 -10.76 4.40
CA PRO A 215 -21.93 -10.87 3.44
C PRO A 215 -21.48 -9.49 2.93
N CYS A 216 -20.21 -9.39 2.53
CA CYS A 216 -19.60 -8.19 1.99
C CYS A 216 -20.29 -7.75 0.69
N ALA A 217 -20.80 -6.52 0.67
CA ALA A 217 -21.47 -5.96 -0.50
C ALA A 217 -20.52 -5.83 -1.71
N ALA A 218 -19.27 -5.41 -1.50
CA ALA A 218 -18.29 -5.28 -2.57
C ALA A 218 -18.01 -6.63 -3.24
N HIS A 219 -17.84 -7.68 -2.45
CA HIS A 219 -17.64 -9.03 -2.98
C HIS A 219 -18.89 -9.58 -3.67
N ASN A 220 -20.09 -9.27 -3.16
CA ASN A 220 -21.33 -9.64 -3.86
C ASN A 220 -21.46 -8.95 -5.22
N ILE A 221 -21.10 -7.67 -5.33
CA ILE A 221 -21.09 -6.95 -6.59
C ILE A 221 -20.06 -7.57 -7.55
N ASP A 222 -18.88 -7.92 -7.06
CA ASP A 222 -17.85 -8.61 -7.84
C ASP A 222 -18.37 -9.93 -8.42
N LEU A 223 -19.00 -10.79 -7.59
CA LEU A 223 -19.62 -12.03 -8.04
C LEU A 223 -20.73 -11.81 -9.07
N MET A 224 -21.59 -10.79 -8.88
CA MET A 224 -22.60 -10.43 -9.87
C MET A 224 -21.98 -10.02 -11.22
N LEU A 225 -20.86 -9.27 -11.17
CA LEU A 225 -20.14 -8.87 -12.38
C LEU A 225 -19.44 -10.06 -13.06
N GLU A 226 -18.91 -11.01 -12.28
CA GLU A 226 -18.37 -12.27 -12.82
C GLU A 226 -19.44 -13.08 -13.56
N GLU A 227 -20.66 -13.20 -13.00
CA GLU A 227 -21.79 -13.87 -13.67
C GLU A 227 -22.20 -13.16 -14.97
N ILE A 228 -22.23 -11.83 -14.98
CA ILE A 228 -22.45 -11.05 -16.21
C ILE A 228 -21.33 -11.31 -17.23
N GLY A 229 -20.09 -11.46 -16.75
CA GLY A 229 -18.93 -11.81 -17.56
C GLY A 229 -19.06 -13.13 -18.30
N GLU A 230 -19.87 -14.08 -17.80
CA GLU A 230 -20.13 -15.37 -18.43
C GLU A 230 -21.22 -15.33 -19.52
N ILE A 231 -21.92 -14.20 -19.69
CA ILE A 231 -22.84 -14.01 -20.82
C ILE A 231 -22.04 -14.10 -22.12
N LYS A 232 -22.45 -15.00 -23.03
CA LYS A 232 -21.70 -15.36 -24.25
C LYS A 232 -21.02 -14.17 -24.95
N ILE A 233 -21.78 -13.12 -25.27
CA ILE A 233 -21.24 -11.95 -25.96
C ILE A 233 -20.21 -11.17 -25.13
N VAL A 234 -20.42 -11.05 -23.82
CA VAL A 234 -19.47 -10.41 -22.89
C VAL A 234 -18.22 -11.26 -22.76
N LYS A 235 -18.38 -12.56 -22.59
CA LYS A 235 -17.28 -13.53 -22.47
C LYS A 235 -16.38 -13.53 -23.69
N GLU A 236 -16.95 -13.65 -24.89
CA GLU A 236 -16.21 -13.59 -26.16
C GLU A 236 -15.44 -12.26 -26.29
N THR A 237 -16.09 -11.15 -25.96
CA THR A 237 -15.44 -9.82 -25.96
C THR A 237 -14.29 -9.74 -24.95
N LEU A 238 -14.46 -10.30 -23.75
CA LEU A 238 -13.42 -10.32 -22.71
C LEU A 238 -12.23 -11.20 -23.11
N GLU A 239 -12.47 -12.32 -23.80
CA GLU A 239 -11.42 -13.21 -24.31
C GLU A 239 -10.58 -12.51 -25.39
N GLU A 240 -11.21 -11.83 -26.34
CA GLU A 240 -10.51 -11.00 -27.33
C GLU A 240 -9.69 -9.89 -26.67
N ALA A 241 -10.27 -9.19 -25.69
CA ALA A 241 -9.58 -8.13 -24.94
C ALA A 241 -8.38 -8.67 -24.14
N ARG A 242 -8.46 -9.89 -23.59
CA ARG A 242 -7.34 -10.53 -22.88
C ARG A 242 -6.18 -10.86 -23.82
N CYS A 243 -6.45 -11.27 -25.07
CA CYS A 243 -5.41 -11.49 -26.07
C CYS A 243 -4.62 -10.20 -26.37
N LEU A 244 -5.31 -9.06 -26.47
CA LEU A 244 -4.65 -7.76 -26.63
C LEU A 244 -3.76 -7.38 -25.44
N LYS A 245 -4.20 -7.70 -24.22
CA LYS A 245 -3.40 -7.47 -23.01
C LYS A 245 -2.06 -8.20 -23.09
N GLU A 246 -2.03 -9.44 -23.56
CA GLU A 246 -0.78 -10.20 -23.69
C GLU A 246 0.20 -9.52 -24.65
N ILE A 247 -0.28 -8.87 -25.72
CA ILE A 247 0.57 -8.14 -26.67
C ILE A 247 1.16 -6.86 -26.07
N VAL A 248 0.40 -6.15 -25.24
CA VAL A 248 0.81 -4.85 -24.66
C VAL A 248 1.73 -5.01 -23.45
N TYR A 249 1.61 -6.13 -22.72
CA TYR A 249 2.38 -6.40 -21.50
C TYR A 249 3.47 -7.48 -21.68
N LEU A 250 3.75 -7.91 -22.92
CA LEU A 250 5.00 -8.58 -23.32
C LEU A 250 6.11 -7.54 -23.51
#